data_AF-A0A947AAA1-F1
#
_entry.id   AF-A0A947AAA1-F1
#
_cell.length_a   1.000
_cell.length_b   1.000
_cell.length_c   1.000
_cell.angle_alpha   90.00
_cell.angle_beta   90.00
_cell.angle_gamma   90.00
#
_symmetry.space_group_name_H-M   'P 1'
#
loop_
_entity.id
_entity.type
_entity.pdbx_description
1 polymer ?
#
loop_
_entity_poly.entity_id
_entity_poly.type
_entity_poly.pdbx_seq_one_letter_code
_entity_poly.pdbx_strand_id
1 'polypeptide(L)'
;MPFGICPLSVIAVRESADENSRMVTQLLYGELFRLIDQRKYWSKIRIPGEKREGWVKKDQFEKLSDDDYKKLTDSGSNKYALDLVSFVSTEQGVLIPVLLGSNVSHTQVLSHSHEGTASNGEFLKTQLIDTALLYLNAPELRGGKGPFGIDSAGFTQMVYKINGVQLLRTP
;
A
#
# COMPACT_ATOMS: atom_id res chain seq x y z
N MET A 1 -18.71 5.61 7.36
CA MET A 1 -17.99 4.37 7.71
C MET A 1 -16.54 4.76 7.87
N PRO A 2 -15.85 4.38 8.96
CA PRO A 2 -14.53 4.91 9.23
C PRO A 2 -13.50 4.42 8.20
N PHE A 3 -12.51 5.26 7.91
CA PHE A 3 -11.42 4.99 6.99
C PHE A 3 -10.12 4.78 7.76
N GLY A 4 -9.12 4.21 7.11
CA GLY A 4 -7.78 4.08 7.66
C GLY A 4 -6.70 4.18 6.59
N ILE A 5 -5.48 4.38 7.06
CA ILE A 5 -4.26 4.50 6.27
C ILE A 5 -3.19 3.59 6.85
N CYS A 6 -2.30 3.08 5.99
CA CYS A 6 -1.11 2.33 6.38
C CYS A 6 0.06 3.29 6.71
N PRO A 7 0.45 3.47 7.99
CA PRO A 7 1.60 4.30 8.37
C PRO A 7 2.92 3.52 8.33
N LEU A 8 2.85 2.18 8.26
CA LEU A 8 4.01 1.29 8.25
C LEU A 8 4.46 1.00 6.82
N SER A 9 5.67 0.45 6.68
CA SER A 9 6.22 0.00 5.40
C SER A 9 5.26 -0.96 4.67
N VAL A 10 4.87 -2.02 5.38
CA VAL A 10 4.00 -3.10 4.88
C VAL A 10 3.14 -3.62 6.02
N ILE A 11 1.85 -3.86 5.76
CA ILE A 11 0.94 -4.57 6.67
C ILE A 11 0.40 -5.81 5.96
N ALA A 12 0.48 -6.98 6.60
CA ALA A 12 -0.14 -8.20 6.08
C ALA A 12 -1.66 -8.15 6.26
N VAL A 13 -2.40 -8.31 5.17
CA VAL A 13 -3.86 -8.46 5.20
C VAL A 13 -4.19 -9.94 5.18
N ARG A 14 -4.87 -10.42 6.20
CA ARG A 14 -5.14 -11.85 6.43
C ARG A 14 -6.56 -12.24 6.07
N GLU A 15 -6.78 -13.51 5.75
CA GLU A 15 -8.12 -14.01 5.44
C GLU A 15 -9.07 -13.97 6.65
N SER A 16 -8.58 -14.34 7.83
CA SER A 16 -9.33 -14.32 9.08
C SER A 16 -8.59 -13.53 10.17
N ALA A 17 -9.29 -13.22 11.26
CA ALA A 17 -8.77 -12.52 12.44
C ALA A 17 -7.88 -13.43 13.30
N ASP A 18 -6.84 -13.99 12.69
CA ASP A 18 -5.90 -14.96 13.28
C ASP A 18 -4.49 -14.70 12.72
N GLU A 19 -3.48 -14.73 13.58
CA GLU A 19 -2.08 -14.54 13.20
C GLU A 19 -1.55 -15.69 12.33
N ASN A 20 -2.13 -16.88 12.46
CA ASN A 20 -1.79 -18.05 11.66
C ASN A 20 -2.59 -18.10 10.35
N SER A 21 -3.58 -17.22 10.18
CA SER A 21 -4.34 -17.14 8.93
C SER A 21 -3.43 -16.78 7.76
N ARG A 22 -3.70 -17.36 6.59
CA ARG A 22 -3.02 -16.99 5.35
C ARG A 22 -3.10 -15.48 5.09
N MET A 23 -2.00 -14.94 4.58
CA MET A 23 -1.97 -13.60 3.99
C MET A 23 -2.67 -13.65 2.64
N VAL A 24 -3.64 -12.76 2.42
CA VAL A 24 -4.36 -12.66 1.14
C VAL A 24 -3.78 -11.55 0.28
N THR A 25 -3.39 -10.43 0.87
CA THR A 25 -2.72 -9.31 0.20
C THR A 25 -1.87 -8.55 1.23
N GLN A 26 -1.24 -7.47 0.82
CA GLN A 26 -0.53 -6.54 1.71
C GLN A 26 -1.16 -5.15 1.64
N LEU A 27 -0.92 -4.30 2.62
CA LEU A 27 -0.98 -2.85 2.44
C LEU A 27 0.45 -2.33 2.37
N LEU A 28 0.73 -1.46 1.41
CA LEU A 28 1.98 -0.68 1.40
C LEU A 28 1.76 0.67 2.08
N TYR A 29 2.85 1.32 2.48
CA TYR A 29 2.80 2.65 3.09
C TYR A 29 1.89 3.62 2.30
N GLY A 30 1.08 4.36 3.04
CA GLY A 30 0.13 5.33 2.52
C GLY A 30 -1.08 4.74 1.79
N GLU A 31 -1.24 3.41 1.69
CA GLU A 31 -2.47 2.85 1.14
C GLU A 31 -3.68 3.12 2.04
N LEU A 32 -4.78 3.55 1.42
CA LEU A 32 -6.05 3.84 2.07
C LEU A 32 -6.98 2.64 2.01
N PHE A 33 -7.78 2.45 3.07
CA PHE A 33 -8.78 1.40 3.12
C PHE A 33 -10.02 1.81 3.93
N ARG A 34 -11.10 1.07 3.75
CA ARG A 34 -12.35 1.22 4.52
C ARG A 34 -12.40 0.20 5.64
N LEU A 35 -12.86 0.60 6.82
CA LEU A 35 -13.13 -0.32 7.92
C LEU A 35 -14.56 -0.86 7.78
N ILE A 36 -14.69 -2.19 7.77
CA ILE A 36 -15.95 -2.92 7.57
C ILE A 36 -16.47 -3.49 8.88
N ASP A 37 -15.58 -4.07 9.69
CA ASP A 37 -15.90 -4.66 10.99
C ASP A 37 -14.72 -4.50 11.95
N GLN A 38 -14.98 -4.51 13.26
CA GLN A 38 -13.97 -4.33 14.29
C GLN A 38 -14.18 -5.30 15.45
N ARG A 39 -13.13 -6.06 15.78
CA ARG A 39 -13.04 -6.96 16.93
C ARG A 39 -12.02 -6.43 17.93
N LYS A 40 -11.80 -7.11 19.06
CA LYS A 40 -10.89 -6.65 20.12
C LYS A 40 -9.51 -6.19 19.60
N TYR A 41 -8.83 -7.03 18.81
CA TYR A 41 -7.48 -6.75 18.28
C TYR A 41 -7.42 -6.59 16.76
N TRP A 42 -8.51 -6.91 16.06
CA TRP A 42 -8.53 -7.03 14.61
C TRP A 42 -9.57 -6.10 14.00
N SER A 43 -9.29 -5.60 12.79
CA SER A 43 -10.26 -4.89 11.98
C SER A 43 -10.36 -5.55 10.61
N LYS A 44 -11.60 -5.80 10.18
CA LYS A 44 -11.88 -6.19 8.81
C LYS A 44 -11.86 -4.94 7.95
N ILE A 45 -11.07 -4.96 6.89
CA ILE A 45 -10.90 -3.83 5.98
C ILE A 45 -11.32 -4.21 4.57
N ARG A 46 -11.62 -3.20 3.75
CA ARG A 46 -11.80 -3.32 2.30
C ARG A 46 -10.93 -2.31 1.58
N ILE A 47 -10.11 -2.79 0.65
CA ILE A 47 -9.21 -1.95 -0.15
C ILE A 47 -9.97 -1.48 -1.41
N PRO A 48 -10.21 -0.16 -1.60
CA PRO A 48 -11.04 0.34 -2.69
C PRO A 48 -10.60 -0.12 -4.08
N GLY A 49 -9.28 -0.13 -4.35
CA GLY A 49 -8.72 -0.50 -5.66
C GLY A 49 -8.67 -2.01 -5.95
N GLU A 50 -8.88 -2.87 -4.95
CA GLU A 50 -8.81 -4.33 -5.10
C GLU A 50 -10.18 -5.00 -4.96
N LYS A 51 -11.19 -4.30 -4.42
CA LYS A 51 -12.48 -4.86 -3.97
C LYS A 51 -12.35 -6.07 -3.03
N ARG A 52 -11.16 -6.29 -2.48
CA ARG A 52 -10.86 -7.37 -1.55
C ARG A 52 -11.04 -6.94 -0.12
N GLU A 53 -11.42 -7.92 0.69
CA GLU A 53 -11.50 -7.80 2.14
C GLU A 53 -10.50 -8.70 2.83
N GLY A 54 -10.12 -8.31 4.03
CA GLY A 54 -9.34 -9.13 4.94
C GLY A 54 -9.18 -8.45 6.28
N TRP A 55 -8.36 -9.03 7.13
CA TRP A 55 -8.16 -8.63 8.51
C TRP A 55 -6.76 -8.10 8.73
N VAL A 56 -6.67 -6.99 9.46
CA VAL A 56 -5.42 -6.37 9.91
C VAL A 56 -5.48 -6.14 11.41
N LYS A 57 -4.32 -6.12 12.09
CA LYS A 57 -4.28 -5.78 13.51
C LYS A 57 -4.53 -4.29 13.72
N LYS A 58 -5.22 -3.95 14.80
CA LYS A 58 -5.63 -2.57 15.13
C LYS A 58 -4.49 -1.62 15.47
N ASP A 59 -3.37 -2.15 15.92
CA ASP A 59 -2.16 -1.40 16.31
C ASP A 59 -1.23 -1.10 15.12
N GLN A 60 -1.54 -1.61 13.92
CA GLN A 60 -0.69 -1.43 12.75
C GLN A 60 -1.13 -0.29 11.82
N PHE A 61 -2.28 0.33 12.05
CA PHE A 61 -2.83 1.34 11.16
C PHE A 61 -3.38 2.55 11.91
N GLU A 62 -3.51 3.67 11.20
CA GLU A 62 -4.12 4.89 11.72
C GLU A 62 -5.52 5.10 11.13
N LYS A 63 -6.44 5.60 11.96
CA LYS A 63 -7.79 5.95 11.52
C LYS A 63 -7.76 7.31 10.86
N LEU A 64 -8.48 7.45 9.75
CA LEU A 64 -8.69 8.73 9.09
C LEU A 64 -10.07 9.28 9.38
N SER A 65 -10.14 10.61 9.49
CA SER A 65 -11.41 11.32 9.45
C SER A 65 -12.04 11.24 8.05
N ASP A 66 -13.36 11.39 7.96
CA ASP A 66 -14.06 11.40 6.67
C ASP A 66 -13.59 12.57 5.79
N ASP A 67 -13.20 13.70 6.40
CA ASP A 67 -12.71 14.88 5.68
C ASP A 67 -11.30 14.67 5.13
N ASP A 68 -10.40 14.08 5.91
CA ASP A 68 -9.04 13.77 5.43
C ASP A 68 -9.10 12.72 4.33
N TYR A 69 -9.93 11.69 4.48
CA TYR A 69 -10.12 10.69 3.43
C TYR A 69 -10.60 11.34 2.12
N LYS A 70 -11.62 12.23 2.19
CA LYS A 70 -12.11 12.94 1.00
C LYS A 70 -11.04 13.81 0.36
N LYS A 71 -10.31 14.62 1.14
CA LYS A 71 -9.21 15.46 0.62
C LYS A 71 -8.18 14.63 -0.13
N LEU A 72 -7.78 13.49 0.45
CA LEU A 72 -6.81 12.60 -0.17
C LEU A 72 -7.34 12.01 -1.48
N THR A 73 -8.59 11.53 -1.51
CA THR A 73 -9.18 10.92 -2.72
C THR A 73 -9.49 11.94 -3.81
N ASP A 74 -9.97 13.13 -3.45
CA ASP A 74 -10.40 14.15 -4.40
C ASP A 74 -9.22 14.85 -5.07
N SER A 75 -8.06 14.88 -4.41
CA SER A 75 -6.83 15.43 -4.98
C SER A 75 -6.38 14.70 -6.26
N GLY A 76 -6.78 13.44 -6.45
CA GLY A 76 -6.43 12.61 -7.62
C GLY A 76 -4.93 12.40 -7.84
N SER A 77 -4.07 12.88 -6.93
CA SER A 77 -2.63 13.03 -7.13
C SER A 77 -1.84 11.97 -6.35
N ASN A 78 -2.05 10.70 -6.69
CA ASN A 78 -1.25 9.64 -6.11
C ASN A 78 0.21 9.78 -6.56
N LYS A 79 1.14 9.60 -5.62
CA LYS A 79 2.59 9.58 -5.87
C LYS A 79 3.15 8.27 -5.39
N TYR A 80 3.76 7.51 -6.28
CA TYR A 80 4.33 6.21 -5.94
C TYR A 80 5.85 6.29 -5.83
N ALA A 81 6.40 5.73 -4.76
CA ALA A 81 7.84 5.56 -4.60
C ALA A 81 8.40 4.66 -5.72
N LEU A 82 9.53 5.06 -6.32
CA LEU A 82 10.17 4.36 -7.44
C LEU A 82 11.46 3.64 -7.05
N ASP A 83 12.05 3.96 -5.91
CA ASP A 83 13.20 3.24 -5.38
C ASP A 83 12.73 1.89 -4.78
N LEU A 84 13.57 0.86 -4.86
CA LEU A 84 13.28 -0.44 -4.23
C LEU A 84 13.01 -0.27 -2.73
N VAL A 85 13.85 0.54 -2.09
CA VAL A 85 13.70 1.01 -0.71
C VAL A 85 14.06 2.48 -0.69
N SER A 86 13.13 3.30 -0.20
CA SER A 86 13.35 4.70 0.19
C SER A 86 12.90 4.88 1.63
N PHE A 87 12.96 6.11 2.16
CA PHE A 87 12.61 6.37 3.54
C PHE A 87 11.56 7.46 3.65
N VAL A 88 10.73 7.35 4.68
CA VAL A 88 9.98 8.49 5.21
C VAL A 88 10.47 8.81 6.62
N SER A 89 10.57 10.08 6.96
CA SER A 89 10.95 10.56 8.28
C SER A 89 9.72 11.09 9.02
N THR A 90 9.55 10.70 10.28
CA THR A 90 8.56 11.31 11.18
C THR A 90 9.04 12.67 11.70
N GLU A 91 8.14 13.48 12.27
CA GLU A 91 8.52 14.74 12.94
C GLU A 91 9.56 14.57 14.06
N GLN A 92 9.61 13.39 14.69
CA GLN A 92 10.59 13.04 15.72
C GLN A 92 11.93 12.55 15.13
N GLY A 93 12.09 12.57 13.81
CA GLY A 93 13.29 12.10 13.11
C GLY A 93 13.42 10.59 13.00
N VAL A 94 12.35 9.83 13.27
CA VAL A 94 12.36 8.37 13.09
C VAL A 94 12.27 8.05 11.60
N LEU A 95 13.16 7.20 11.10
CA LEU A 95 13.15 6.75 9.71
C LEU A 95 12.34 5.45 9.58
N ILE A 96 11.40 5.44 8.64
CA ILE A 96 10.59 4.28 8.27
C ILE A 96 10.93 3.93 6.82
N PRO A 97 11.41 2.70 6.53
CA PRO A 97 11.64 2.29 5.16
C PRO A 97 10.31 2.13 4.43
N VAL A 98 10.21 2.63 3.21
CA VAL A 98 9.05 2.44 2.33
C VAL A 98 9.49 1.78 1.03
N LEU A 99 8.67 0.85 0.56
CA LEU A 99 9.02 0.01 -0.58
C LEU A 99 8.51 0.59 -1.90
N LEU A 100 9.09 0.14 -3.01
CA LEU A 100 8.61 0.37 -4.37
C LEU A 100 7.07 0.27 -4.46
N GLY A 101 6.44 1.32 -4.99
CA GLY A 101 4.98 1.41 -5.15
C GLY A 101 4.17 1.78 -3.90
N SER A 102 4.83 2.13 -2.81
CA SER A 102 4.21 2.83 -1.67
C SER A 102 3.64 4.17 -2.11
N ASN A 103 2.48 4.57 -1.57
CA ASN A 103 1.84 5.83 -1.91
C ASN A 103 2.32 6.96 -0.99
N VAL A 104 3.29 7.73 -1.46
CA VAL A 104 3.94 8.81 -0.70
C VAL A 104 3.24 10.16 -0.85
N SER A 105 2.11 10.24 -1.57
CA SER A 105 1.30 11.48 -1.60
C SER A 105 0.63 11.78 -0.25
N HIS A 106 0.48 10.77 0.62
CA HIS A 106 -0.25 10.89 1.88
C HIS A 106 0.65 11.16 3.09
N THR A 107 1.93 11.47 2.88
CA THR A 107 2.89 11.72 3.96
C THR A 107 2.46 12.86 4.89
N GLN A 108 1.85 13.92 4.34
CA GLN A 108 1.41 15.08 5.12
C GLN A 108 0.34 14.71 6.17
N VAL A 109 -0.59 13.80 5.84
CA VAL A 109 -1.63 13.36 6.77
C VAL A 109 -1.06 12.53 7.92
N LEU A 110 0.09 11.90 7.69
CA LEU A 110 0.84 11.14 8.69
C LEU A 110 1.90 11.99 9.42
N SER A 111 2.01 13.29 9.14
CA SER A 111 3.12 14.13 9.64
C SER A 111 4.50 13.54 9.30
N HIS A 112 4.63 12.99 8.09
CA HIS A 112 5.89 12.41 7.58
C HIS A 112 6.44 13.24 6.41
N SER A 113 7.72 13.07 6.11
CA SER A 113 8.38 13.56 4.89
C SER A 113 9.00 12.40 4.12
N HIS A 114 8.88 12.36 2.79
CA HIS A 114 9.48 11.31 1.97
C HIS A 114 10.82 11.76 1.39
N GLU A 115 11.82 10.89 1.52
CA GLU A 115 13.17 11.05 0.98
C GLU A 115 13.40 9.95 -0.06
N GLY A 116 13.15 10.27 -1.33
CA GLY A 116 13.37 9.34 -2.44
C GLY A 116 12.72 9.81 -3.74
N THR A 117 12.82 8.97 -4.76
CA THR A 117 12.21 9.20 -6.06
C THR A 117 10.74 8.80 -6.01
N ALA A 118 9.86 9.68 -6.49
CA ALA A 118 8.43 9.38 -6.62
C ALA A 118 7.86 9.92 -7.93
N SER A 119 6.84 9.23 -8.46
CA SER A 119 6.16 9.61 -9.70
C SER A 119 4.64 9.55 -9.55
N ASN A 120 3.93 10.38 -10.31
CA ASN A 120 2.47 10.36 -10.39
C ASN A 120 1.93 9.23 -11.28
N GLY A 121 2.83 8.42 -11.90
CA GLY A 121 2.44 7.30 -12.74
C GLY A 121 1.88 7.73 -14.09
N GLU A 122 2.63 8.50 -14.87
CA GLU A 122 2.28 8.72 -16.28
C GLU A 122 2.36 7.38 -17.03
N PHE A 123 1.30 7.01 -17.75
CA PHE A 123 1.28 5.72 -18.42
C PHE A 123 2.09 5.76 -19.72
N LEU A 124 3.28 5.17 -19.71
CA LEU A 124 4.05 4.85 -20.90
C LEU A 124 4.34 3.36 -20.98
N LYS A 125 4.04 2.72 -22.12
CA LYS A 125 4.20 1.27 -22.29
C LYS A 125 5.63 0.77 -22.01
N THR A 126 6.65 1.59 -22.29
CA THR A 126 8.05 1.24 -22.03
C THR A 126 8.35 1.20 -20.52
N GLN A 127 7.74 2.08 -19.73
CA GLN A 127 7.94 2.12 -18.28
C GLN A 127 7.39 0.89 -17.56
N LEU A 128 6.42 0.18 -18.14
CA LEU A 128 5.95 -1.11 -17.62
C LEU A 128 7.08 -2.13 -17.57
N ILE A 129 7.94 -2.17 -18.60
CA ILE A 129 9.07 -3.10 -18.68
C ILE A 129 10.12 -2.71 -17.63
N ASP A 130 10.46 -1.42 -17.56
CA ASP A 130 11.44 -0.92 -16.59
C ASP A 130 10.98 -1.18 -15.15
N THR A 131 9.70 -0.93 -14.85
CA THR A 131 9.11 -1.21 -13.54
C THR A 131 9.08 -2.71 -13.24
N ALA A 132 8.77 -3.55 -14.23
CA ALA A 132 8.78 -5.01 -14.08
C ALA A 132 10.18 -5.54 -13.75
N LEU A 133 11.22 -4.98 -14.37
CA LEU A 133 12.61 -5.38 -14.13
C LEU A 133 13.07 -5.07 -12.69
N LEU A 134 12.48 -4.08 -12.02
CA LEU A 134 12.75 -3.83 -10.59
C LEU A 134 12.29 -4.97 -9.68
N TYR A 135 11.32 -5.79 -10.12
CA TYR A 135 10.88 -6.98 -9.39
C TYR A 135 11.61 -8.25 -9.82
N LEU A 136 12.61 -8.16 -10.71
CA LEU A 136 13.40 -9.32 -11.11
C LEU A 136 14.13 -9.91 -9.89
N ASN A 137 14.03 -11.22 -9.72
CA ASN A 137 14.53 -11.97 -8.55
C ASN A 137 13.84 -11.66 -7.22
N ALA A 138 12.73 -10.90 -7.20
CA ALA A 138 11.89 -10.81 -6.01
C ALA A 138 11.42 -12.22 -5.63
N PRO A 139 11.58 -12.65 -4.37
CA PRO A 139 11.20 -13.99 -3.94
C PRO A 139 9.67 -14.14 -4.03
N GLU A 140 9.24 -15.36 -4.35
CA GLU A 140 7.80 -15.65 -4.39
C GLU A 140 7.21 -15.56 -2.97
N LEU A 141 6.14 -14.80 -2.82
CA LEU A 141 5.38 -14.70 -1.58
C LEU A 141 3.90 -14.58 -1.90
N ARG A 142 3.12 -15.60 -1.56
CA ARG A 142 1.67 -15.59 -1.71
C ARG A 142 1.04 -14.41 -0.95
N GLY A 143 0.27 -13.58 -1.66
CA GLY A 143 -0.32 -12.34 -1.15
C GLY A 143 0.66 -11.16 -1.11
N GLY A 144 1.91 -11.33 -1.57
CA GLY A 144 2.93 -10.29 -1.59
C GLY A 144 2.67 -9.21 -2.65
N LYS A 145 3.15 -8.00 -2.40
CA LYS A 145 3.12 -6.83 -3.30
C LYS A 145 4.44 -6.03 -3.30
N GLY A 146 5.51 -6.54 -2.69
CA GLY A 146 6.76 -5.79 -2.51
C GLY A 146 7.97 -6.46 -3.16
N PRO A 147 9.09 -5.73 -3.32
CA PRO A 147 10.33 -6.27 -3.89
C PRO A 147 10.94 -7.41 -3.05
N PHE A 148 10.59 -7.52 -1.77
CA PHE A 148 11.02 -8.59 -0.87
C PHE A 148 10.05 -9.77 -0.78
N GLY A 149 9.02 -9.79 -1.61
CA GLY A 149 8.00 -10.83 -1.59
C GLY A 149 6.81 -10.43 -2.45
N ILE A 150 6.63 -11.14 -3.56
CA ILE A 150 5.57 -10.86 -4.53
C ILE A 150 5.02 -12.16 -5.12
N ASP A 151 3.73 -12.16 -5.48
CA ASP A 151 3.15 -13.24 -6.30
C ASP A 151 2.78 -12.73 -7.70
N SER A 152 2.34 -13.62 -8.59
CA SER A 152 2.03 -13.31 -10.00
C SER A 152 1.02 -12.17 -10.18
N ALA A 153 -0.02 -12.17 -9.34
CA ALA A 153 -1.07 -11.17 -9.40
C ALA A 153 -0.64 -9.85 -8.72
N GLY A 154 0.19 -9.91 -7.69
CA GLY A 154 0.78 -8.74 -7.05
C GLY A 154 1.76 -8.06 -7.99
N PHE A 155 2.57 -8.84 -8.72
CA PHE A 155 3.49 -8.35 -9.74
C PHE A 155 2.75 -7.55 -10.82
N THR A 156 1.72 -8.16 -11.42
CA THR A 156 0.93 -7.49 -12.46
C THR A 156 0.27 -6.23 -11.90
N GLN A 157 -0.32 -6.30 -10.71
CA GLN A 157 -0.94 -5.14 -10.08
C GLN A 157 0.05 -4.00 -9.83
N MET A 158 1.22 -4.29 -9.25
CA MET A 158 2.19 -3.26 -8.88
C MET A 158 2.82 -2.60 -10.09
N VAL A 159 3.19 -3.37 -11.11
CA VAL A 159 3.73 -2.85 -12.37
C VAL A 159 2.76 -1.85 -13.00
N TYR A 160 1.48 -2.18 -13.09
CA TYR A 160 0.49 -1.27 -13.67
C TYR A 160 0.14 -0.10 -12.74
N LYS A 161 0.00 -0.35 -11.43
CA LYS A 161 -0.38 0.67 -10.43
C LYS A 161 0.63 1.81 -10.38
N ILE A 162 1.94 1.49 -10.35
CA ILE A 162 3.02 2.49 -10.34
C ILE A 162 2.99 3.35 -11.61
N ASN A 163 2.53 2.78 -12.72
CA ASN A 163 2.37 3.44 -14.02
C ASN A 163 0.95 4.00 -14.24
N GLY A 164 0.22 4.30 -13.16
CA GLY A 164 -1.07 5.00 -13.20
C GLY A 164 -2.29 4.16 -13.54
N VAL A 165 -2.14 2.84 -13.73
CA VAL A 165 -3.25 1.95 -14.09
C VAL A 165 -3.62 1.04 -12.93
N GLN A 166 -4.81 1.26 -12.37
CA GLN A 166 -5.32 0.42 -11.28
C GLN A 166 -5.89 -0.89 -11.80
N LEU A 167 -5.32 -2.03 -11.36
CA LEU A 167 -5.85 -3.37 -11.62
C LEU A 167 -6.44 -3.99 -10.35
N LEU A 168 -7.46 -4.84 -10.54
CA LEU A 168 -7.93 -5.73 -9.49
C LEU A 168 -6.88 -6.80 -9.18
N ARG A 169 -6.87 -7.32 -7.96
CA ARG A 169 -5.85 -8.28 -7.51
C ARG A 169 -6.00 -9.63 -8.21
N THR A 170 -7.17 -10.22 -8.14
CA THR A 170 -7.55 -11.46 -8.85
C THR A 170 -9.03 -11.33 -9.22
N PRO A 171 -9.50 -11.99 -10.30
CA PRO A 171 -10.93 -12.23 -10.48
C PRO A 171 -11.57 -12.88 -9.24
#